data_AF-A0A9D7IZ52-F1
#
_entry.id   AF-A0A9D7IZ52-F1
#
_cell.length_a   1.000
_cell.length_b   1.000
_cell.length_c   1.000
_cell.angle_alpha   90.00
_cell.angle_beta   90.00
_cell.angle_gamma   90.00
#
_symmetry.space_group_name_H-M   'P 1'
#
loop_
_entity.id
_entity.type
_entity.pdbx_description
1 polymer ?
#
loop_
_entity_poly.entity_id
_entity_poly.type
_entity_poly.pdbx_seq_one_letter_code
_entity_poly.pdbx_strand_id
1 'polypeptide(L)'
;MRILHFSDKDTDGGAAKAAHRLHCALRDAGQQSKMVVFRKTSTDPDVRQIEPPIPLGPLAYEYNRFKKRIQGNSRSLPTANYTFNFNLEPEIFEPDLFNESKIDIICLHWLSRLLNPRLIKALHDHYRCPIVWITADQEPVTGGCHYSFGCDNFTDSCGRCPQLNQSDPADHSHRTWLDKRNYLSDIPITFVAPTSWCADKIRQSSLFKDHRIEQIPYPIDIKTFRPIDRRIARDLLQFPQDKKIIFFGATYTDDKRKGMNQLDCFTEHRFDKTRAEFKFQTPGCLFACCGFERRKNTLDVAL
;
A
#
# COMPACT_ATOMS: atom_id res chain seq x y z
N MET A 1 -18.63 -18.00 0.55
CA MET A 1 -18.41 -17.16 -0.65
C MET A 1 -17.05 -17.48 -1.24
N ARG A 2 -16.91 -17.26 -2.55
CA ARG A 2 -15.67 -17.30 -3.33
C ARG A 2 -15.13 -15.89 -3.50
N ILE A 3 -14.01 -15.60 -2.86
CA ILE A 3 -13.42 -14.26 -2.75
C ILE A 3 -12.06 -14.27 -3.45
N LEU A 4 -11.88 -13.39 -4.42
CA LEU A 4 -10.62 -13.27 -5.16
C LEU A 4 -9.93 -11.96 -4.83
N HIS A 5 -8.73 -12.03 -4.27
CA HIS A 5 -7.92 -10.88 -3.93
C HIS A 5 -6.91 -10.59 -5.04
N PHE A 6 -6.75 -9.32 -5.41
CA PHE A 6 -5.67 -8.85 -6.28
C PHE A 6 -4.77 -7.92 -5.49
N SER A 7 -3.46 -8.16 -5.54
CA SER A 7 -2.46 -7.33 -4.87
C SER A 7 -1.13 -7.41 -5.59
N ASP A 8 -0.37 -6.31 -5.64
CA ASP A 8 0.97 -6.35 -6.23
C ASP A 8 1.89 -7.41 -5.57
N LYS A 9 1.79 -7.58 -4.26
CA LYS A 9 2.54 -8.59 -3.48
C LYS A 9 1.63 -9.28 -2.47
N ASP A 10 2.05 -10.44 -1.97
CA ASP A 10 1.36 -11.17 -0.90
C ASP A 10 1.87 -10.83 0.50
N THR A 11 3.16 -10.95 0.80
CA THR A 11 3.66 -10.83 2.19
C THR A 11 4.79 -9.82 2.39
N ASP A 12 5.31 -9.24 1.31
CA ASP A 12 6.37 -8.24 1.36
C ASP A 12 5.82 -6.79 1.36
N GLY A 13 6.07 -6.06 2.45
CA GLY A 13 5.55 -4.71 2.68
C GLY A 13 4.27 -4.65 3.53
N GLY A 14 3.94 -3.47 4.04
CA GLY A 14 2.79 -3.27 4.94
C GLY A 14 1.44 -3.54 4.28
N ALA A 15 1.23 -3.01 3.07
CA ALA A 15 -0.01 -3.19 2.32
C ALA A 15 -0.24 -4.67 1.94
N ALA A 16 0.80 -5.33 1.43
CA ALA A 16 0.77 -6.75 1.09
C ALA A 16 0.43 -7.61 2.31
N LYS A 17 1.16 -7.44 3.43
CA LYS A 17 0.88 -8.15 4.69
C LYS A 17 -0.55 -7.96 5.16
N ALA A 18 -1.12 -6.76 5.02
CA ALA A 18 -2.50 -6.50 5.40
C ALA A 18 -3.49 -7.24 4.48
N ALA A 19 -3.25 -7.25 3.17
CA ALA A 19 -4.04 -8.00 2.19
C ALA A 19 -4.01 -9.52 2.45
N HIS A 20 -2.81 -10.08 2.68
CA HIS A 20 -2.64 -11.51 2.98
C HIS A 20 -3.26 -11.90 4.33
N ARG A 21 -3.14 -11.05 5.37
CA ARG A 21 -3.84 -11.26 6.64
C ARG A 21 -5.36 -11.30 6.47
N LEU A 22 -5.93 -10.43 5.65
CA LEU A 22 -7.36 -10.46 5.36
C LEU A 22 -7.75 -11.74 4.62
N HIS A 23 -6.97 -12.15 3.61
CA HIS A 23 -7.16 -13.41 2.92
C HIS A 23 -7.16 -14.61 3.89
N CYS A 24 -6.18 -14.69 4.80
CA CYS A 24 -6.14 -15.74 5.83
C CYS A 24 -7.33 -15.68 6.79
N ALA A 25 -7.68 -14.49 7.29
CA ALA A 25 -8.80 -14.32 8.21
C ALA A 25 -10.15 -14.72 7.58
N LEU A 26 -10.33 -14.49 6.27
CA LEU A 26 -11.51 -14.93 5.54
C LEU A 26 -11.55 -16.46 5.39
N ARG A 27 -10.39 -17.12 5.15
CA ARG A 27 -10.32 -18.59 5.15
C ARG A 27 -10.62 -19.18 6.53
N ASP A 28 -10.05 -18.59 7.59
CA ASP A 28 -10.32 -18.99 8.97
C ASP A 28 -11.82 -18.84 9.33
N ALA A 29 -12.52 -17.89 8.71
CA ALA A 29 -13.97 -17.71 8.79
C ALA A 29 -14.77 -18.61 7.82
N GLY A 30 -14.16 -19.64 7.24
CA GLY A 30 -14.80 -20.63 6.38
C GLY A 30 -15.10 -20.16 4.95
N GLN A 31 -14.53 -19.04 4.50
CA GLN A 31 -14.70 -18.56 3.13
C GLN A 31 -13.66 -19.19 2.18
N GLN A 32 -14.03 -19.34 0.91
CA GLN A 32 -13.08 -19.72 -0.15
C GLN A 32 -12.37 -18.45 -0.63
N SER A 33 -11.28 -18.08 0.02
CA SER A 33 -10.46 -16.93 -0.38
C SER A 33 -9.23 -17.40 -1.15
N LYS A 34 -8.94 -16.75 -2.28
CA LYS A 34 -7.73 -16.92 -3.08
C LYS A 34 -7.10 -15.57 -3.38
N MET A 35 -5.81 -15.53 -3.68
CA MET A 35 -5.08 -14.30 -3.97
C MET A 35 -4.28 -14.43 -5.25
N VAL A 36 -4.33 -13.41 -6.08
CA VAL A 36 -3.56 -13.29 -7.32
C VAL A 36 -2.61 -12.11 -7.18
N VAL A 37 -1.32 -12.37 -7.38
CA VAL A 37 -0.27 -11.37 -7.13
C VAL A 37 0.70 -11.22 -8.30
N PHE A 38 1.29 -10.02 -8.41
CA PHE A 38 2.38 -9.79 -9.35
C PHE A 38 3.67 -10.48 -8.88
N ARG A 39 3.97 -10.38 -7.57
CA ARG A 39 5.13 -11.04 -6.96
C ARG A 39 4.72 -11.82 -5.70
N LYS A 40 4.98 -13.12 -5.70
CA LYS A 40 4.74 -14.03 -4.58
C LYS A 40 6.02 -14.21 -3.77
N THR A 41 5.91 -14.04 -2.46
CA THR A 41 6.99 -14.32 -1.50
C THR A 41 6.59 -15.33 -0.43
N SER A 42 5.29 -15.65 -0.30
CA SER A 42 4.81 -16.71 0.59
C SER A 42 4.90 -18.09 -0.05
N THR A 43 4.73 -19.12 0.79
CA THR A 43 4.51 -20.51 0.39
C THR A 43 3.02 -20.90 0.37
N ASP A 44 2.12 -19.92 0.50
CA ASP A 44 0.68 -20.15 0.61
C ASP A 44 0.11 -20.75 -0.70
N PRO A 45 -0.53 -21.94 -0.67
CA PRO A 45 -1.03 -22.58 -1.88
C PRO A 45 -2.20 -21.84 -2.53
N ASP A 46 -2.96 -21.04 -1.77
CA ASP A 46 -4.09 -20.26 -2.29
C ASP A 46 -3.68 -18.88 -2.83
N VAL A 47 -2.38 -18.59 -2.81
CA VAL A 47 -1.77 -17.42 -3.46
C VAL A 47 -1.14 -17.85 -4.78
N ARG A 48 -1.56 -17.26 -5.90
CA ARG A 48 -0.97 -17.50 -7.21
C ARG A 48 -0.27 -16.26 -7.72
N GLN A 49 0.95 -16.42 -8.22
CA GLN A 49 1.62 -15.37 -8.96
C GLN A 49 1.15 -15.40 -10.41
N ILE A 50 0.95 -14.24 -11.02
CA ILE A 50 0.82 -14.15 -12.47
C ILE A 50 2.20 -14.31 -13.09
N GLU A 51 2.29 -15.20 -14.08
CA GLU A 51 3.50 -15.36 -14.85
C GLU A 51 3.56 -14.27 -15.91
N PRO A 52 4.69 -13.56 -16.07
CA PRO A 52 4.87 -12.74 -17.26
C PRO A 52 4.78 -13.67 -18.48
N PRO A 53 4.24 -13.20 -19.62
CA PRO A 53 4.26 -14.00 -20.84
C PRO A 53 5.71 -14.43 -21.09
N ILE A 54 5.91 -15.73 -21.34
CA ILE A 54 7.19 -16.30 -21.76
C ILE A 54 7.77 -15.33 -22.80
N PRO A 55 9.06 -14.91 -22.70
CA PRO A 55 9.62 -14.02 -23.68
C PRO A 55 9.47 -14.70 -25.04
N LEU A 56 8.50 -14.23 -25.82
CA LEU A 56 8.35 -14.66 -27.19
C LEU A 56 9.72 -14.39 -27.83
N GLY A 57 10.23 -15.35 -28.60
CA GLY A 57 11.58 -15.29 -29.19
C GLY A 57 11.86 -13.94 -29.89
N PRO A 58 13.12 -13.66 -30.25
CA PRO A 58 13.60 -12.34 -30.67
C PRO A 58 12.66 -11.54 -31.59
N LEU A 59 11.98 -12.21 -32.53
CA LEU A 59 11.01 -11.63 -33.46
C LEU A 59 9.79 -10.96 -32.79
N ALA A 60 9.26 -11.54 -31.73
CA ALA A 60 8.05 -11.04 -31.09
C ALA A 60 8.35 -9.95 -30.05
N TYR A 61 9.54 -9.99 -29.45
CA TYR A 61 10.11 -8.85 -28.74
C TYR A 61 10.28 -7.65 -29.69
N GLU A 62 10.86 -7.87 -30.87
CA GLU A 62 10.96 -6.86 -31.94
C GLU A 62 9.57 -6.37 -32.40
N TYR A 63 8.59 -7.27 -32.57
CA TYR A 63 7.22 -6.91 -32.93
C TYR A 63 6.55 -6.05 -31.85
N ASN A 64 6.64 -6.41 -30.57
CA ASN A 64 6.07 -5.63 -29.47
C ASN A 64 6.77 -4.27 -29.33
N ARG A 65 8.09 -4.22 -29.52
CA ARG A 65 8.87 -2.98 -29.56
C ARG A 65 8.45 -2.09 -30.74
N PHE A 66 8.23 -2.68 -31.92
CA PHE A 66 7.78 -1.99 -33.12
C PHE A 66 6.34 -1.48 -32.97
N LYS A 67 5.44 -2.28 -32.38
CA LYS A 67 4.06 -1.90 -32.04
C LYS A 67 4.03 -0.73 -31.04
N LYS A 68 4.85 -0.76 -29.98
CA LYS A 68 5.02 0.36 -29.02
C LYS A 68 5.54 1.63 -29.72
N ARG A 69 6.36 1.51 -30.77
CA ARG A 69 6.84 2.63 -31.60
C ARG A 69 5.77 3.19 -32.55
N ILE A 70 5.04 2.33 -33.26
CA ILE A 70 3.99 2.74 -34.22
C ILE A 70 2.80 3.38 -33.51
N GLN A 71 2.43 2.88 -32.32
CA GLN A 71 1.33 3.44 -31.52
C GLN A 71 1.68 4.79 -30.85
N GLY A 72 2.84 5.38 -31.14
CA GLY A 72 3.27 6.64 -30.51
C GLY A 72 3.64 6.52 -29.01
N ASN A 73 3.64 5.30 -28.45
CA ASN A 73 3.94 4.99 -27.05
C ASN A 73 5.44 5.04 -26.71
N SER A 74 6.25 5.69 -27.54
CA SER A 74 7.70 5.88 -27.32
C SER A 74 8.03 7.14 -26.50
N ARG A 75 7.06 7.80 -25.86
CA ARG A 75 7.38 8.82 -24.86
C ARG A 75 7.98 8.10 -23.66
N SER A 76 9.25 8.38 -23.34
CA SER A 76 9.86 7.96 -22.09
C SER A 76 8.91 8.32 -20.95
N LEU A 77 8.65 7.37 -20.05
CA LEU A 77 7.78 7.63 -18.91
C LEU A 77 8.33 8.83 -18.13
N PRO A 78 7.43 9.72 -17.65
CA PRO A 78 7.88 10.81 -16.81
C PRO A 78 8.50 10.24 -15.55
N THR A 79 9.51 10.94 -15.04
CA THR A 79 10.11 10.59 -13.75
C THR A 79 9.29 11.24 -12.64
N ALA A 80 9.05 10.48 -11.57
CA ALA A 80 8.38 10.96 -10.37
C ALA A 80 9.37 11.03 -9.20
N ASN A 81 9.22 12.05 -8.35
CA ASN A 81 10.08 12.26 -7.19
C ASN A 81 9.69 11.41 -5.96
N TYR A 82 8.63 10.60 -6.08
CA TYR A 82 8.20 9.63 -5.10
C TYR A 82 7.45 8.48 -5.78
N THR A 83 6.98 7.48 -5.02
CA THR A 83 6.23 6.33 -5.55
C THR A 83 5.00 6.79 -6.32
N PHE A 84 4.94 6.40 -7.59
CA PHE A 84 3.92 6.78 -8.54
C PHE A 84 3.51 5.57 -9.40
N ASN A 85 2.21 5.32 -9.50
CA ASN A 85 1.63 4.34 -10.39
C ASN A 85 1.36 4.96 -11.77
N PHE A 86 2.08 4.50 -12.79
CA PHE A 86 1.91 4.96 -14.17
C PHE A 86 0.86 4.16 -14.96
N ASN A 87 0.14 3.25 -14.31
CA ASN A 87 -0.91 2.41 -14.92
C ASN A 87 -0.50 1.82 -16.28
N LEU A 88 0.77 1.40 -16.38
CA LEU A 88 1.28 0.79 -17.60
C LEU A 88 0.43 -0.43 -17.92
N GLU A 89 0.19 -0.67 -19.21
CA GLU A 89 -0.39 -1.94 -19.64
C GLU A 89 0.48 -3.05 -19.07
N PRO A 90 -0.05 -3.87 -18.15
CA PRO A 90 0.77 -4.82 -17.46
C PRO A 90 1.15 -5.92 -18.46
N GLU A 91 2.40 -6.36 -18.42
CA GLU A 91 2.89 -7.46 -19.24
C GLU A 91 2.39 -8.79 -18.63
N ILE A 92 1.08 -8.97 -18.64
CA ILE A 92 0.36 -10.09 -18.02
C ILE A 92 -0.28 -10.92 -19.12
N PHE A 93 -0.23 -12.24 -18.95
CA PHE A 93 -1.08 -13.13 -19.71
C PHE A 93 -2.54 -12.99 -19.22
N GLU A 94 -3.37 -12.22 -19.94
CA GLU A 94 -4.75 -11.91 -19.53
C GLU A 94 -5.57 -13.14 -19.07
N PRO A 95 -5.48 -14.35 -19.69
CA PRO A 95 -6.20 -15.53 -19.21
C PRO A 95 -5.92 -15.92 -17.76
N ASP A 96 -4.74 -15.57 -17.23
CA ASP A 96 -4.43 -15.81 -15.83
C ASP A 96 -5.28 -14.96 -14.89
N LEU A 97 -5.81 -13.81 -15.30
CA LEU A 97 -6.71 -13.02 -14.47
C LEU A 97 -8.11 -13.66 -14.34
N PHE A 98 -8.49 -14.50 -15.31
CA PHE A 98 -9.83 -15.07 -15.48
C PHE A 98 -9.88 -16.59 -15.26
N ASN A 99 -8.96 -17.13 -14.45
CA ASN A 99 -8.82 -18.57 -14.25
C ASN A 99 -9.90 -19.19 -13.34
N GLU A 100 -10.66 -18.38 -12.61
CA GLU A 100 -11.67 -18.88 -11.69
C GLU A 100 -13.02 -19.03 -12.40
N SER A 101 -13.73 -20.14 -12.19
CA SER A 101 -15.01 -20.38 -12.88
C SER A 101 -16.16 -19.52 -12.34
N LYS A 102 -16.08 -19.09 -11.08
CA LYS A 102 -17.04 -18.19 -10.45
C LYS A 102 -16.41 -17.49 -9.25
N ILE A 103 -16.64 -16.19 -9.14
CA ILE A 103 -16.26 -15.36 -8.01
C ILE A 103 -17.51 -14.64 -7.49
N ASP A 104 -17.68 -14.60 -6.17
CA ASP A 104 -18.79 -13.89 -5.53
C ASP A 104 -18.39 -12.45 -5.15
N ILE A 105 -17.10 -12.19 -4.86
CA ILE A 105 -16.55 -10.87 -4.52
C ILE A 105 -15.10 -10.75 -5.01
N ILE A 106 -14.75 -9.61 -5.61
CA ILE A 106 -13.36 -9.23 -5.93
C ILE A 106 -12.87 -8.20 -4.90
N CYS A 107 -11.70 -8.46 -4.32
CA CYS A 107 -11.05 -7.57 -3.36
C CYS A 107 -9.77 -7.00 -3.96
N LEU A 108 -9.68 -5.67 -4.07
CA LEU A 108 -8.52 -4.98 -4.62
C LEU A 108 -7.65 -4.40 -3.50
N HIS A 109 -6.35 -4.66 -3.58
CA HIS A 109 -5.32 -4.16 -2.67
C HIS A 109 -4.16 -3.64 -3.50
N TRP A 110 -3.64 -2.45 -3.21
CA TRP A 110 -2.39 -1.89 -3.76
C TRP A 110 -1.92 -2.48 -5.13
N LEU A 111 -2.45 -1.95 -6.24
CA LEU A 111 -2.46 -2.62 -7.56
C LEU A 111 -1.33 -2.22 -8.53
N SER A 112 -0.36 -1.41 -8.09
CA SER A 112 0.57 -0.60 -8.91
C SER A 112 1.16 -1.25 -10.19
N ARG A 113 1.41 -2.57 -10.21
CA ARG A 113 1.97 -3.27 -11.39
C ARG A 113 1.07 -4.39 -11.94
N LEU A 114 -0.09 -4.58 -11.33
CA LEU A 114 -0.93 -5.74 -11.56
C LEU A 114 -2.15 -5.41 -12.40
N LEU A 115 -2.92 -4.38 -12.00
CA LEU A 115 -4.15 -4.03 -12.67
C LEU A 115 -4.16 -2.53 -12.97
N ASN A 116 -4.52 -2.19 -14.19
CA ASN A 116 -4.90 -0.84 -14.58
C ASN A 116 -6.44 -0.70 -14.57
N PRO A 117 -7.00 0.51 -14.70
CA PRO A 117 -8.45 0.73 -14.70
C PRO A 117 -9.23 -0.11 -15.71
N ARG A 118 -8.67 -0.30 -16.92
CA ARG A 118 -9.26 -1.13 -17.99
C ARG A 118 -9.44 -2.57 -17.53
N LEU A 119 -8.41 -3.16 -16.90
CA LEU A 119 -8.46 -4.55 -16.41
C LEU A 119 -9.39 -4.72 -15.20
N ILE A 120 -9.46 -3.73 -14.31
CA ILE A 120 -10.44 -3.74 -13.21
C ILE A 120 -11.87 -3.79 -13.78
N LYS A 121 -12.15 -2.99 -14.81
CA LYS A 121 -13.44 -3.05 -15.52
C LYS A 121 -13.68 -4.41 -16.17
N ALA A 122 -12.67 -4.96 -16.86
CA ALA A 122 -12.79 -6.27 -17.49
C ALA A 122 -13.09 -7.39 -16.47
N LEU A 123 -12.47 -7.33 -15.29
CA LEU A 123 -12.76 -8.24 -14.17
C LEU A 123 -14.22 -8.13 -13.72
N HIS A 124 -14.72 -6.90 -13.51
CA HIS A 124 -16.13 -6.67 -13.18
C HIS A 124 -17.07 -7.23 -14.26
N ASP A 125 -16.80 -6.93 -15.52
CA ASP A 125 -17.68 -7.31 -16.63
C ASP A 125 -17.67 -8.83 -16.89
N HIS A 126 -16.56 -9.51 -16.59
CA HIS A 126 -16.43 -10.96 -16.70
C HIS A 126 -17.16 -11.68 -15.55
N TYR A 127 -16.83 -11.37 -14.30
CA TYR A 127 -17.38 -12.09 -13.14
C TYR A 127 -18.76 -11.61 -12.71
N ARG A 128 -19.14 -10.39 -13.10
CA ARG A 128 -20.43 -9.75 -12.75
C ARG A 128 -20.70 -9.73 -11.25
N CYS A 129 -19.65 -9.55 -10.46
CA CYS A 129 -19.71 -9.51 -9.00
C CYS A 129 -19.26 -8.15 -8.44
N PRO A 130 -19.64 -7.79 -7.21
CA PRO A 130 -19.19 -6.57 -6.56
C PRO A 130 -17.67 -6.52 -6.42
N ILE A 131 -17.12 -5.29 -6.55
CA ILE A 131 -15.73 -5.00 -6.25
C ILE A 131 -15.66 -4.29 -4.90
N VAL A 132 -14.77 -4.78 -4.04
CA VAL A 132 -14.38 -4.12 -2.80
C VAL A 132 -12.95 -3.62 -2.97
N TRP A 133 -12.73 -2.31 -2.87
CA TRP A 133 -11.38 -1.73 -2.95
C TRP A 133 -10.91 -1.28 -1.57
N ILE A 134 -9.94 -2.03 -1.02
CA ILE A 134 -9.37 -1.74 0.30
C ILE A 134 -8.18 -0.79 0.09
N THR A 135 -8.29 0.44 0.59
CA THR A 135 -7.30 1.49 0.30
C THR A 135 -6.12 1.43 1.28
N ALA A 136 -4.94 1.02 0.78
CA ALA A 136 -3.69 1.04 1.53
C ALA A 136 -2.97 2.40 1.47
N ASP A 137 -3.33 3.23 0.50
CA ASP A 137 -2.78 4.55 0.26
C ASP A 137 -3.76 5.40 -0.57
N GLN A 138 -3.29 6.53 -1.10
CA GLN A 138 -4.14 7.46 -1.85
C GLN A 138 -4.19 7.20 -3.35
N GLU A 139 -3.42 6.23 -3.88
CA GLU A 139 -3.40 5.95 -5.31
C GLU A 139 -4.80 5.74 -5.90
N PRO A 140 -5.73 5.01 -5.26
CA PRO A 140 -7.05 4.76 -5.85
C PRO A 140 -7.76 6.03 -6.28
N VAL A 141 -7.68 7.10 -5.47
CA VAL A 141 -8.41 8.35 -5.69
C VAL A 141 -7.60 9.39 -6.48
N THR A 142 -6.28 9.24 -6.59
CA THR A 142 -5.40 10.18 -7.29
C THR A 142 -5.10 9.75 -8.74
N GLY A 143 -4.43 10.62 -9.48
CA GLY A 143 -3.86 10.34 -10.79
C GLY A 143 -2.63 9.42 -10.79
N GLY A 144 -2.35 8.71 -9.70
CA GLY A 144 -1.26 7.72 -9.64
C GLY A 144 -0.26 7.93 -8.50
N CYS A 145 -0.22 9.10 -7.86
CA CYS A 145 0.64 9.28 -6.68
C CYS A 145 0.08 8.50 -5.47
N HIS A 146 0.93 7.71 -4.83
CA HIS A 146 0.53 6.92 -3.66
C HIS A 146 0.32 7.78 -2.41
N TYR A 147 0.99 8.93 -2.35
CA TYR A 147 0.80 9.96 -1.33
C TYR A 147 0.78 11.30 -2.02
N SER A 148 -0.18 12.17 -1.73
CA SER A 148 -0.36 13.44 -2.42
C SER A 148 0.56 14.54 -1.89
N PHE A 149 1.10 14.37 -0.68
CA PHE A 149 1.92 15.36 0.03
C PHE A 149 1.28 16.76 0.08
N GLY A 150 -0.03 16.81 0.30
CA GLY A 150 -0.79 18.07 0.40
C GLY A 150 -1.34 18.58 -0.94
N CYS A 151 -1.07 17.91 -2.06
CA CYS A 151 -1.79 18.16 -3.30
C CYS A 151 -3.23 17.62 -3.18
N ASP A 152 -4.22 18.46 -3.52
CA ASP A 152 -5.64 18.11 -3.49
C ASP A 152 -6.30 18.12 -4.88
N ASN A 153 -5.51 18.10 -5.97
CA ASN A 153 -6.05 18.10 -7.35
C ASN A 153 -6.93 16.88 -7.67
N PHE A 154 -6.87 15.81 -6.86
CA PHE A 154 -7.75 14.64 -6.98
C PHE A 154 -9.22 14.95 -6.65
N THR A 155 -9.49 16.10 -6.03
CA THR A 155 -10.86 16.60 -5.78
C THR A 155 -11.52 17.17 -7.03
N ASP A 156 -10.76 17.39 -8.11
CA ASP A 156 -11.23 17.90 -9.39
C ASP A 156 -10.89 16.93 -10.53
N SER A 157 -9.70 17.03 -11.15
CA SER A 157 -9.34 16.16 -12.28
C SER A 157 -7.89 15.69 -12.36
N CYS A 158 -7.12 15.84 -11.28
CA CYS A 158 -5.65 15.76 -11.32
C CYS A 158 -5.05 16.59 -12.48
N GLY A 159 -3.75 16.46 -12.75
CA GLY A 159 -3.00 17.34 -13.65
C GLY A 159 -2.09 18.29 -12.88
N ARG A 160 -1.08 18.82 -13.57
CA ARG A 160 0.01 19.63 -12.98
C ARG A 160 0.58 19.01 -11.70
N CYS A 161 0.81 17.69 -11.72
CA CYS A 161 1.22 16.95 -10.55
C CYS A 161 2.61 17.41 -10.08
N PRO A 162 2.74 17.90 -8.83
CA PRO A 162 4.01 18.39 -8.32
C PRO A 162 5.08 17.29 -8.15
N GLN A 163 4.68 16.02 -8.21
CA GLN A 163 5.60 14.90 -8.11
C GLN A 163 6.17 14.47 -9.46
N LEU A 164 5.62 14.93 -10.59
CA LEU A 164 6.16 14.64 -11.91
C LEU A 164 7.17 15.72 -12.30
N ASN A 165 8.35 15.30 -12.74
CA ASN A 165 9.44 16.23 -13.11
C ASN A 165 9.12 17.10 -14.32
N GLN A 166 8.18 16.67 -15.15
CA GLN A 166 7.60 17.46 -16.23
C GLN A 166 6.10 17.35 -16.08
N SER A 167 5.46 18.40 -15.55
CA SER A 167 4.03 18.45 -15.32
C SER A 167 3.38 19.58 -16.11
N ASP A 168 2.18 19.30 -16.58
CA ASP A 168 1.33 20.18 -17.36
C ASP A 168 -0.13 19.78 -17.08
N PRO A 169 -1.14 20.56 -17.52
CA PRO A 169 -2.55 20.23 -17.27
C PRO A 169 -2.97 18.84 -17.74
N ALA A 170 -2.38 18.32 -18.81
CA ALA A 170 -2.67 17.03 -19.41
C ALA A 170 -1.56 15.98 -19.13
N ASP A 171 -0.82 16.15 -18.02
CA ASP A 171 0.24 15.24 -17.62
C ASP A 171 -0.25 13.81 -17.33
N HIS A 172 0.68 12.93 -16.95
CA HIS A 172 0.32 11.54 -16.68
C HIS A 172 -0.73 11.39 -15.58
N SER A 173 -0.74 12.28 -14.58
CA SER A 173 -1.72 12.20 -13.51
C SER A 173 -3.14 12.52 -14.00
N HIS A 174 -3.28 13.50 -14.90
CA HIS A 174 -4.57 13.80 -15.52
C HIS A 174 -5.05 12.65 -16.41
N ARG A 175 -4.15 12.05 -17.20
CA ARG A 175 -4.50 10.90 -18.05
C ARG A 175 -4.94 9.68 -17.24
N THR A 176 -4.23 9.34 -16.17
CA THR A 176 -4.66 8.27 -15.25
C THR A 176 -6.02 8.59 -14.62
N TRP A 177 -6.27 9.85 -14.24
CA TRP A 177 -7.56 10.25 -13.70
C TRP A 177 -8.68 10.08 -14.74
N LEU A 178 -8.44 10.45 -16.01
CA LEU A 178 -9.38 10.21 -17.10
C LEU A 178 -9.66 8.72 -17.32
N ASP A 179 -8.64 7.87 -17.26
CA ASP A 179 -8.82 6.42 -17.39
C ASP A 179 -9.67 5.87 -16.24
N LYS A 180 -9.37 6.26 -15.00
CA LYS A 180 -10.18 5.86 -13.83
C LYS A 180 -11.63 6.34 -13.97
N ARG A 181 -11.84 7.57 -14.42
CA ARG A 181 -13.19 8.08 -14.70
C ARG A 181 -13.89 7.22 -15.74
N ASN A 182 -13.27 7.04 -16.91
CA ASN A 182 -13.89 6.36 -18.05
C ASN A 182 -14.19 4.87 -17.78
N TYR A 183 -13.35 4.19 -16.99
CA TYR A 183 -13.49 2.77 -16.76
C TYR A 183 -14.17 2.41 -15.44
N LEU A 184 -14.07 3.25 -14.40
CA LEU A 184 -14.42 2.85 -13.04
C LEU A 184 -15.53 3.66 -12.39
N SER A 185 -15.86 4.88 -12.87
CA SER A 185 -16.84 5.75 -12.19
C SER A 185 -18.24 5.14 -12.10
N ASP A 186 -18.59 4.30 -13.07
CA ASP A 186 -19.92 3.71 -13.19
C ASP A 186 -19.98 2.27 -12.69
N ILE A 187 -18.86 1.74 -12.19
CA ILE A 187 -18.79 0.39 -11.63
C ILE A 187 -19.16 0.45 -10.14
N PRO A 188 -20.00 -0.47 -9.64
CA PRO A 188 -20.36 -0.50 -8.22
C PRO A 188 -19.19 -0.98 -7.34
N ILE A 189 -18.24 -0.08 -7.10
CA ILE A 189 -17.11 -0.31 -6.20
C ILE A 189 -17.51 0.12 -4.78
N THR A 190 -17.34 -0.77 -3.81
CA THR A 190 -17.38 -0.40 -2.39
C THR A 190 -15.96 -0.17 -1.91
N PHE A 191 -15.67 1.04 -1.43
CA PHE A 191 -14.38 1.34 -0.83
C PHE A 191 -14.35 0.96 0.64
N VAL A 192 -13.27 0.32 1.06
CA VAL A 192 -12.99 0.03 2.47
C VAL A 192 -11.77 0.83 2.90
N ALA A 193 -12.00 1.78 3.79
CA ALA A 193 -11.02 2.68 4.34
C ALA A 193 -10.57 2.21 5.74
N PRO A 194 -9.28 1.90 5.95
CA PRO A 194 -8.79 1.47 7.27
C PRO A 194 -8.85 2.55 8.37
N THR A 195 -8.96 3.82 7.98
CA THR A 195 -8.98 4.97 8.88
C THR A 195 -9.99 6.01 8.39
N SER A 196 -10.46 6.88 9.29
CA SER A 196 -11.32 8.02 8.92
C SER A 196 -10.64 8.94 7.92
N TRP A 197 -9.34 9.18 8.07
CA TRP A 197 -8.56 9.98 7.14
C TRP A 197 -8.58 9.43 5.70
N CYS A 198 -8.45 8.10 5.53
CA CYS A 198 -8.59 7.48 4.21
C CYS A 198 -10.01 7.63 3.67
N ALA A 199 -11.04 7.43 4.52
CA ALA A 199 -12.44 7.57 4.12
C ALA A 199 -12.74 8.98 3.63
N ASP A 200 -12.23 9.99 4.33
CA ASP A 200 -12.43 11.40 3.99
C ASP A 200 -11.75 11.75 2.66
N LYS A 201 -10.57 11.19 2.38
CA LYS A 201 -9.92 11.40 1.07
C LYS A 201 -10.72 10.79 -0.09
N ILE A 202 -11.40 9.65 0.12
CA ILE A 202 -12.30 9.09 -0.90
C ILE A 202 -13.54 9.98 -1.07
N ARG A 203 -14.17 10.43 0.02
CA ARG A 203 -15.32 11.35 -0.02
C ARG A 203 -15.03 12.68 -0.70
N GLN A 204 -13.79 13.17 -0.59
CA GLN A 204 -13.35 14.40 -1.25
C GLN A 204 -13.05 14.19 -2.73
N SER A 205 -12.81 12.96 -3.18
CA SER A 205 -12.39 12.67 -4.55
C SER A 205 -13.51 12.92 -5.56
N SER A 206 -13.17 13.51 -6.70
CA SER A 206 -14.16 13.69 -7.78
C SER A 206 -14.62 12.37 -8.41
N LEU A 207 -13.77 11.33 -8.36
CA LEU A 207 -14.02 10.03 -8.99
C LEU A 207 -15.02 9.17 -8.19
N PHE A 208 -14.88 9.16 -6.87
CA PHE A 208 -15.50 8.12 -6.03
C PHE A 208 -16.30 8.66 -4.85
N LYS A 209 -16.52 9.97 -4.74
CA LYS A 209 -17.31 10.58 -3.66
C LYS A 209 -18.72 9.99 -3.50
N ASP A 210 -19.34 9.56 -4.60
CA ASP A 210 -20.71 9.03 -4.63
C ASP A 210 -20.75 7.50 -4.48
N HIS A 211 -19.60 6.85 -4.32
CA HIS A 211 -19.53 5.41 -4.08
C HIS A 211 -19.78 5.07 -2.61
N ARG A 212 -20.11 3.81 -2.33
CA ARG A 212 -20.21 3.31 -0.96
C ARG A 212 -18.82 3.29 -0.32
N ILE A 213 -18.70 3.88 0.87
CA ILE A 213 -17.45 3.98 1.63
C ILE A 213 -17.67 3.44 3.03
N GLU A 214 -16.95 2.38 3.39
CA GLU A 214 -17.00 1.73 4.69
C GLU A 214 -15.68 1.92 5.43
N GLN A 215 -15.74 2.24 6.73
CA GLN A 215 -14.54 2.34 7.56
C GLN A 215 -14.32 1.04 8.31
N ILE A 216 -13.38 0.21 7.84
CA ILE A 216 -13.06 -1.09 8.44
C ILE A 216 -11.54 -1.21 8.60
N PRO A 217 -11.01 -1.28 9.83
CA PRO A 217 -9.59 -1.48 10.08
C PRO A 217 -9.07 -2.82 9.54
N TYR A 218 -7.77 -2.89 9.28
CA TYR A 218 -7.14 -4.16 8.88
C TYR A 218 -7.21 -5.21 10.01
N PRO A 219 -7.44 -6.48 9.67
CA PRO A 219 -7.43 -7.55 10.67
C PRO A 219 -6.02 -7.78 11.21
N ILE A 220 -5.96 -8.15 12.48
CA ILE A 220 -4.76 -8.58 13.16
C ILE A 220 -5.02 -9.93 13.84
N ASP A 221 -4.05 -10.84 13.77
CA ASP A 221 -4.17 -12.14 14.43
C ASP A 221 -4.05 -11.97 15.94
N ILE A 222 -5.16 -12.05 16.65
CA ILE A 222 -5.22 -11.90 18.12
C ILE A 222 -4.66 -13.11 18.88
N LYS A 223 -4.37 -14.23 18.21
CA LYS A 223 -3.65 -15.36 18.84
C LYS A 223 -2.16 -15.01 18.96
N THR A 224 -1.62 -14.34 17.95
CA THR A 224 -0.23 -13.85 17.91
C THR A 224 -0.08 -12.52 18.65
N PHE A 225 -0.90 -11.52 18.30
CA PHE A 225 -0.87 -10.18 18.86
C PHE A 225 -1.85 -10.06 20.02
N ARG A 226 -1.43 -10.60 21.17
CA ARG A 226 -2.18 -10.49 22.42
C ARG A 226 -1.33 -9.87 23.52
N PRO A 227 -1.94 -9.12 24.45
CA PRO A 227 -1.23 -8.66 25.63
C PRO A 227 -0.76 -9.87 26.44
N ILE A 228 0.48 -9.81 26.91
CA ILE A 228 1.05 -10.73 27.89
C ILE A 228 1.62 -9.90 29.04
N ASP A 229 1.93 -10.54 30.17
CA ASP A 229 2.55 -9.85 31.29
C ASP A 229 3.86 -9.14 30.86
N ARG A 230 4.00 -7.88 31.27
CA ARG A 230 5.10 -7.01 30.85
C ARG A 230 6.45 -7.52 31.32
N ARG A 231 6.54 -8.09 32.53
CA ARG A 231 7.79 -8.62 33.08
C ARG A 231 8.21 -9.84 32.28
N ILE A 232 7.26 -10.75 32.01
CA ILE A 232 7.50 -11.93 31.16
C ILE A 232 7.96 -11.50 29.76
N ALA A 233 7.27 -10.56 29.10
CA ALA A 233 7.65 -10.09 27.76
C ALA A 233 9.08 -9.53 27.73
N ARG A 234 9.45 -8.76 28.76
CA ARG A 234 10.79 -8.18 28.89
C ARG A 234 11.84 -9.25 29.13
N ASP A 235 11.57 -10.25 29.96
CA ASP A 235 12.49 -11.38 30.19
C ASP A 235 12.70 -12.17 28.89
N LEU A 236 11.62 -12.49 28.16
CA LEU A 236 11.66 -13.21 26.88
C LEU A 236 12.46 -12.45 25.80
N LEU A 237 12.30 -11.13 25.74
CA LEU A 237 12.98 -10.27 24.74
C LEU A 237 14.32 -9.72 25.24
N GLN A 238 14.77 -10.12 26.43
CA GLN A 238 15.99 -9.65 27.09
C GLN A 238 16.06 -8.11 27.19
N PHE A 239 14.91 -7.50 27.52
CA PHE A 239 14.79 -6.09 27.82
C PHE A 239 14.93 -5.82 29.32
N PRO A 240 15.54 -4.68 29.71
CA PRO A 240 15.66 -4.28 31.11
C PRO A 240 14.27 -4.12 31.77
N GLN A 241 14.15 -4.55 33.03
CA GLN A 241 12.90 -4.51 33.79
C GLN A 241 12.57 -3.12 34.36
N ASP A 242 13.58 -2.28 34.53
CA ASP A 242 13.54 -0.99 35.22
C ASP A 242 13.66 0.22 34.28
N LYS A 243 14.01 0.01 33.00
CA LYS A 243 14.07 1.08 31.98
C LYS A 243 12.74 1.23 31.24
N LYS A 244 12.50 2.39 30.60
CA LYS A 244 11.43 2.46 29.58
C LYS A 244 12.00 2.14 28.21
N ILE A 245 11.15 1.57 27.40
CA ILE A 245 11.48 1.04 26.08
C ILE A 245 10.71 1.89 25.08
N ILE A 246 11.43 2.46 24.11
CA ILE A 246 10.83 3.11 22.96
C ILE A 246 11.04 2.17 21.78
N PHE A 247 9.94 1.72 21.18
CA PHE A 247 9.96 0.89 19.99
C PHE A 247 9.58 1.73 18.78
N PHE A 248 10.38 1.62 17.72
CA PHE A 248 10.08 2.19 16.42
C PHE A 248 10.27 1.15 15.34
N GLY A 249 9.19 0.85 14.60
CA GLY A 249 9.20 -0.08 13.49
C GLY A 249 8.72 0.60 12.23
N ALA A 250 9.56 0.62 11.19
CA ALA A 250 9.20 1.15 9.89
C ALA A 250 9.97 0.42 8.78
N THR A 251 9.28 0.15 7.67
CA THR A 251 9.96 -0.18 6.42
C THR A 251 10.55 1.11 5.86
N TYR A 252 11.88 1.13 5.63
CA TYR A 252 12.68 2.30 5.20
C TYR A 252 12.64 3.45 6.20
N THR A 253 13.53 3.42 7.19
CA THR A 253 13.60 4.43 8.25
C THR A 253 14.07 5.80 7.75
N ASP A 254 14.72 5.84 6.60
CA ASP A 254 15.19 7.02 5.88
C ASP A 254 14.08 7.76 5.12
N ASP A 255 12.91 7.14 4.90
CA ASP A 255 11.75 7.84 4.37
C ASP A 255 11.26 8.89 5.38
N LYS A 256 11.38 10.16 5.01
CA LYS A 256 11.00 11.32 5.83
C LYS A 256 9.58 11.25 6.38
N ARG A 257 8.66 10.57 5.69
CA ARG A 257 7.27 10.39 6.13
C ARG A 257 7.15 9.48 7.36
N LYS A 258 8.13 8.60 7.61
CA LYS A 258 8.06 7.60 8.67
C LYS A 258 8.35 8.14 10.06
N GLY A 259 8.97 9.32 10.16
CA GLY A 259 9.12 9.99 11.44
C GLY A 259 10.44 9.73 12.18
N MET A 260 11.44 9.10 11.54
CA MET A 260 12.70 8.76 12.23
C MET A 260 13.44 10.00 12.71
N ASN A 261 13.56 11.03 11.88
CA ASN A 261 14.21 12.29 12.27
C ASN A 261 13.52 12.95 13.48
N GLN A 262 12.20 12.83 13.56
CA GLN A 262 11.40 13.33 14.68
C GLN A 262 11.67 12.52 15.94
N LEU A 263 11.82 11.20 15.82
CA LEU A 263 12.23 10.34 16.93
C LEU A 263 13.65 10.67 17.41
N ASP A 264 14.60 10.83 16.49
CA ASP A 264 15.98 11.19 16.80
C ASP A 264 16.03 12.51 17.55
N CYS A 265 15.37 13.55 17.02
CA CYS A 265 15.26 14.85 17.67
C CYS A 265 14.62 14.74 19.06
N PHE A 266 13.53 13.97 19.20
CA PHE A 266 12.89 13.73 20.50
C PHE A 266 13.86 13.08 21.48
N THR A 267 14.63 12.08 21.05
CA THR A 267 15.56 11.37 21.94
C THR A 267 16.75 12.23 22.35
N GLU A 268 17.26 13.07 21.46
CA GLU A 268 18.35 14.04 21.74
C GLU A 268 17.96 15.07 22.80
N HIS A 269 16.75 15.61 22.71
CA HIS A 269 16.29 16.63 23.65
C HIS A 269 15.93 16.03 25.01
N ARG A 270 15.41 14.80 25.02
CA ARG A 270 14.78 14.23 26.21
C ARG A 270 15.67 13.28 27.01
N PHE A 271 16.69 12.69 26.39
CA PHE A 271 17.57 11.70 26.99
C PHE A 271 19.04 12.09 26.86
N ASP A 272 19.83 11.66 27.84
CA ASP A 272 21.29 11.70 27.72
C ASP A 272 21.73 10.51 26.86
N LYS A 273 22.32 10.78 25.68
CA LYS A 273 22.76 9.74 24.72
C LYS A 273 23.79 8.78 25.34
N THR A 274 24.48 9.16 26.41
CA THR A 274 25.42 8.28 27.12
C THR A 274 24.73 7.13 27.88
N ARG A 275 23.40 7.18 28.02
CA ARG A 275 22.59 6.21 28.79
C ARG A 275 21.50 5.51 27.98
N ALA A 276 21.43 5.77 26.68
CA ALA A 276 20.51 5.08 25.77
C ALA A 276 21.22 3.87 25.16
N GLU A 277 20.79 2.67 25.52
CA GLU A 277 21.22 1.44 24.85
C GLU A 277 20.30 1.21 23.65
N PHE A 278 20.84 1.43 22.44
CA PHE A 278 20.16 1.05 21.21
C PHE A 278 20.41 -0.43 20.93
N LYS A 279 19.36 -1.25 20.98
CA LYS A 279 19.42 -2.64 20.53
C LYS A 279 18.76 -2.73 19.16
N PHE A 280 19.53 -3.13 18.15
CA PHE A 280 19.01 -3.51 16.85
C PHE A 280 18.66 -5.00 16.91
N GLN A 281 17.38 -5.34 16.84
CA GLN A 281 16.94 -6.75 16.85
C GLN A 281 16.75 -7.31 15.44
N THR A 282 16.47 -6.47 14.43
CA THR A 282 16.28 -6.89 13.02
C THR A 282 16.44 -5.69 12.06
N PRO A 283 16.71 -5.90 10.75
CA PRO A 283 16.70 -4.83 9.75
C PRO A 283 15.34 -4.11 9.74
N GLY A 284 15.33 -2.80 10.03
CA GLY A 284 14.11 -1.96 10.02
C GLY A 284 13.35 -1.85 11.36
N CYS A 285 13.86 -2.43 12.45
CA CYS A 285 13.31 -2.23 13.80
C CYS A 285 14.38 -1.66 14.74
N LEU A 286 14.09 -0.49 15.34
CA LEU A 286 14.95 0.14 16.33
C LEU A 286 14.29 0.04 17.72
N PHE A 287 15.01 -0.55 18.67
CA PHE A 287 14.66 -0.48 20.08
C PHE A 287 15.63 0.45 20.79
N ALA A 288 15.12 1.52 21.37
CA ALA A 288 15.88 2.36 22.29
C ALA A 288 15.46 2.03 23.72
N CYS A 289 16.38 1.47 24.50
CA CYS A 289 16.22 1.29 25.94
C CYS A 289 16.87 2.49 26.65
N CYS A 290 16.06 3.43 27.13
CA CYS A 290 16.57 4.61 27.82
C CYS A 290 16.47 4.41 29.34
N GLY A 291 17.59 4.53 30.05
CA GLY A 291 17.58 4.72 31.51
C GLY A 291 16.95 6.07 31.85
N PHE A 292 15.92 6.11 32.71
CA PHE A 292 15.24 7.35 33.07
C PHE A 292 15.89 8.00 34.27
N GLU A 293 16.75 8.99 34.02
CA GLU A 293 16.77 10.19 34.87
C GLU A 293 16.34 11.36 33.98
N ARG A 294 15.32 12.11 34.41
CA ARG A 294 15.03 13.41 33.79
C ARG A 294 16.31 14.23 33.88
N ARG A 295 16.70 14.97 32.83
CA ARG A 295 17.57 16.13 33.05
C ARG A 295 16.89 16.97 34.13
N LYS A 296 17.50 17.04 35.32
CA LYS A 296 17.16 18.05 36.33
C LYS A 296 17.67 19.36 35.78
N ASN A 297 16.96 19.95 34.83
CA ASN A 297 17.03 21.39 34.66
C ASN A 297 16.03 21.96 35.65
N THR A 298 16.54 22.28 36.83
CA THR A 298 16.06 23.37 37.66
C THR A 298 15.81 24.59 36.77
N LEU A 299 14.56 24.82 36.42
CA LEU A 299 14.05 26.18 36.31
C LEU A 299 13.56 26.51 37.72
N ASP A 300 14.49 26.88 38.59
CA ASP A 300 14.15 27.77 39.69
C ASP A 300 13.75 29.10 39.03
N VAL A 301 12.45 29.26 38.80
CA VAL A 301 11.85 30.58 38.65
C VAL A 301 11.76 31.14 40.06
N ALA A 302 12.88 31.68 40.54
CA ALA A 302 12.86 32.65 41.62
C ALA A 302 12.33 33.97 41.05
N LEU A 303 11.39 34.57 41.78
CA LEU A 303 11.07 36.00 41.70
C LEU A 303 12.34 36.83 41.92
#